data_AF-A0A2C9WHM8-F1
#
_entry.id   AF-A0A2C9WHM8-F1
#
_cell.length_a   1.000
_cell.length_b   1.000
_cell.length_c   1.000
_cell.angle_alpha   90.00
_cell.angle_beta   90.00
_cell.angle_gamma   90.00
#
_symmetry.space_group_name_H-M   'P 1'
#
loop_
_entity.id
_entity.type
_entity.pdbx_description
1 polymer ?
#
loop_
_entity_poly.entity_id
_entity_poly.type
_entity_poly.pdbx_seq_one_letter_code
_entity_poly.pdbx_strand_id
1 'polypeptide(L)'
;MFTLTATPALLMPRKFRTRERFSISAQNFPSFLPSEVENIKDPFARKLASRIERLPVSFSERCIMSSCVKPLVQSKTSPVVLLHGFDSSCLEWRYTFPLLEEAGMETWAVDILGWGFSDLERLPSCDVASKRDHLYQWDGHGVKFWRSHIRRPIILVGPSLGAAVAIDFAANHPEAVEKLVLIDASVYAEGTGDLAKLPRALAYAGVYLLKSVPLRLYVNLLAFNEISLSTSIDWMNVGRLHCLYPWWEDATVNFMVSGGYNVNAQIDKVKKRTLIIWGEDDQIISNKLAVRLHSELPNAIIRQIPECGHIPHVEKPNSVAKLIVEFAREACYEDAQTIPL
;
A
#
# COMPACT_ATOMS: atom_id res chain seq x y z
N MET A 1 -25.44 65.98 43.57
CA MET A 1 -24.03 65.71 43.89
C MET A 1 -23.62 64.44 43.15
N PHE A 2 -22.59 64.50 42.32
CA PHE A 2 -22.02 63.32 41.66
C PHE A 2 -20.86 62.78 42.50
N THR A 3 -20.76 61.46 42.62
CA THR A 3 -19.56 60.74 43.07
C THR A 3 -19.14 59.75 41.99
N LEU A 4 -17.83 59.67 41.75
CA LEU A 4 -17.23 58.87 40.68
C LEU A 4 -17.16 57.39 41.06
N THR A 5 -17.24 56.51 40.05
CA THR A 5 -16.41 55.29 39.99
C THR A 5 -15.90 55.10 38.56
N ALA A 6 -14.69 54.54 38.42
CA ALA A 6 -13.91 54.60 37.18
C ALA A 6 -14.04 53.33 36.31
N THR A 7 -13.91 53.51 34.99
CA THR A 7 -13.80 52.45 33.98
C THR A 7 -12.39 51.85 33.89
N PRO A 8 -12.21 50.52 33.87
CA PRO A 8 -11.03 49.86 33.34
C PRO A 8 -11.15 49.65 31.82
N ALA A 9 -10.04 49.78 31.08
CA ALA A 9 -10.00 49.62 29.63
C ALA A 9 -9.94 48.15 29.17
N LEU A 10 -10.38 47.89 27.93
CA LEU A 10 -10.28 46.58 27.26
C LEU A 10 -8.83 46.05 27.23
N LEU A 11 -8.63 44.80 27.64
CA LEU A 11 -7.50 43.98 27.20
C LEU A 11 -7.95 43.01 26.10
N MET A 12 -7.42 43.18 24.89
CA MET A 12 -7.50 42.16 23.85
C MET A 12 -6.47 41.04 24.09
N PRO A 13 -6.81 39.77 23.84
CA PRO A 13 -5.88 38.66 24.02
C PRO A 13 -4.74 38.70 23.00
N ARG A 14 -3.50 38.56 23.48
CA ARG A 14 -2.30 38.50 22.64
C ARG A 14 -2.33 37.23 21.78
N LYS A 15 -2.20 37.38 20.46
CA LYS A 15 -1.95 36.26 19.54
C LYS A 15 -0.60 35.62 19.84
N PHE A 16 -0.59 34.44 20.45
CA PHE A 16 0.59 33.58 20.49
C PHE A 16 0.89 33.11 19.06
N ARG A 17 2.05 33.51 18.53
CA ARG A 17 2.53 33.12 17.20
C ARG A 17 3.81 32.30 17.38
N THR A 18 3.64 31.05 17.82
CA THR A 18 4.71 30.07 17.92
C THR A 18 5.21 29.72 16.52
N ARG A 19 6.30 30.39 16.12
CA ARG A 19 7.08 30.02 14.95
C ARG A 19 7.98 28.84 15.36
N GLU A 20 7.42 27.63 15.33
CA GLU A 20 8.26 26.43 15.45
C GLU A 20 9.21 26.36 14.25
N ARG A 21 10.49 26.61 14.53
CA ARG A 21 11.55 26.31 13.58
C ARG A 21 11.74 24.80 13.62
N PHE A 22 11.21 24.10 12.62
CA PHE A 22 11.63 22.73 12.33
C PHE A 22 13.14 22.74 12.07
N SER A 23 13.92 22.30 13.05
CA SER A 23 15.31 21.94 12.80
C SER A 23 15.30 20.65 11.99
N ILE A 24 15.75 20.72 10.75
CA ILE A 24 15.95 19.53 9.91
C ILE A 24 17.10 18.74 10.54
N SER A 25 16.74 17.79 11.40
CA SER A 25 17.61 16.68 11.76
C SER A 25 17.96 15.93 10.48
N ALA A 26 19.24 15.65 10.26
CA ALA A 26 19.63 14.69 9.23
C ALA A 26 19.00 13.35 9.60
N GLN A 27 17.98 12.94 8.84
CA GLN A 27 17.37 11.62 9.01
C GLN A 27 18.32 10.59 8.40
N ASN A 28 18.89 9.74 9.25
CA ASN A 28 19.73 8.65 8.79
C ASN A 28 18.86 7.63 8.03
N PHE A 29 18.95 7.64 6.71
CA PHE A 29 18.32 6.62 5.87
C PHE A 29 19.09 5.29 5.95
N PRO A 30 18.40 4.13 5.80
CA PRO A 30 19.06 2.85 5.61
C PRO A 30 20.03 2.91 4.42
N SER A 31 21.26 2.42 4.62
CA SER A 31 22.35 2.53 3.64
C SER A 31 22.12 1.77 2.32
N PHE A 32 21.10 0.91 2.26
CA PHE A 32 20.69 0.22 1.05
C PHE A 32 19.73 1.04 0.17
N LEU A 33 19.18 2.15 0.65
CA LEU A 33 18.33 3.04 -0.15
C LEU A 33 19.18 3.86 -1.13
N PRO A 34 18.67 4.18 -2.34
CA PRO A 34 19.35 5.06 -3.28
C PRO A 34 19.55 6.46 -2.68
N SER A 35 20.67 7.10 -2.98
CA SER A 35 21.02 8.42 -2.41
C SER A 35 20.04 9.52 -2.81
N GLU A 36 19.30 9.32 -3.91
CA GLU A 36 18.20 10.16 -4.36
C GLU A 36 17.06 10.29 -3.34
N VAL A 37 16.99 9.42 -2.31
CA VAL A 37 16.07 9.59 -1.17
C VAL A 37 16.28 10.93 -0.45
N GLU A 38 17.50 11.47 -0.46
CA GLU A 38 17.82 12.78 0.11
C GLU A 38 17.17 13.95 -0.65
N ASN A 39 16.84 13.76 -1.94
CA ASN A 39 16.21 14.78 -2.77
C ASN A 39 14.69 14.87 -2.57
N ILE A 40 14.08 13.89 -1.87
CA ILE A 40 12.65 13.89 -1.56
C ILE A 40 12.32 15.00 -0.56
N LYS A 41 11.30 15.79 -0.86
CA LYS A 41 10.86 16.93 -0.04
C LYS A 41 9.74 16.56 0.93
N ASP A 42 8.89 15.60 0.56
CA ASP A 42 7.79 15.10 1.37
C ASP A 42 8.30 14.54 2.73
N PRO A 43 7.97 15.21 3.87
CA PRO A 43 8.50 14.81 5.17
C PRO A 43 7.91 13.48 5.66
N PHE A 44 6.74 13.07 5.17
CA PHE A 44 6.14 11.78 5.48
C PHE A 44 6.84 10.67 4.71
N ALA A 45 7.15 10.90 3.42
CA ALA A 45 7.97 9.98 2.63
C ALA A 45 9.34 9.77 3.28
N ARG A 46 10.03 10.84 3.66
CA ARG A 46 11.35 10.75 4.35
C ARG A 46 11.25 10.01 5.69
N LYS A 47 10.26 10.36 6.54
CA LYS A 47 10.04 9.68 7.83
C LYS A 47 9.77 8.19 7.64
N LEU A 48 8.99 7.79 6.64
CA LEU A 48 8.72 6.39 6.36
C LEU A 48 9.95 5.67 5.76
N ALA A 49 10.68 6.31 4.83
CA ALA A 49 11.90 5.78 4.24
C ALA A 49 13.00 5.50 5.28
N SER A 50 13.15 6.39 6.28
CA SER A 50 14.10 6.18 7.39
C SER A 50 13.78 4.98 8.29
N ARG A 51 12.59 4.35 8.13
CA ARG A 51 12.14 3.16 8.86
C ARG A 51 12.10 1.88 8.04
N ILE A 52 12.52 1.90 6.77
CA ILE A 52 12.54 0.68 5.96
C ILE A 52 13.64 -0.23 6.49
N GLU A 53 13.27 -1.45 6.88
CA GLU A 53 14.19 -2.52 7.24
C GLU A 53 14.13 -3.62 6.19
N ARG A 54 15.23 -4.36 6.01
CA ARG A 54 15.24 -5.60 5.23
C ARG A 54 15.27 -6.81 6.18
N LEU A 55 14.29 -7.70 6.04
CA LEU A 55 14.17 -8.92 6.85
C LEU A 55 14.46 -10.17 5.99
N PRO A 56 15.15 -11.18 6.54
CA PRO A 56 15.42 -12.42 5.82
C PRO A 56 14.14 -13.24 5.63
N VAL A 57 13.80 -13.53 4.37
CA VAL A 57 12.67 -14.38 4.00
C VAL A 57 13.20 -15.53 3.15
N SER A 58 13.05 -16.77 3.60
CA SER A 58 13.35 -17.92 2.75
C SER A 58 12.39 -17.92 1.56
N PHE A 59 12.94 -18.12 0.37
CA PHE A 59 12.23 -18.14 -0.89
C PHE A 59 12.78 -19.28 -1.75
N SER A 60 12.09 -20.43 -1.76
CA SER A 60 12.66 -21.68 -2.28
C SER A 60 14.02 -21.97 -1.58
N GLU A 61 15.03 -22.48 -2.30
CA GLU A 61 16.38 -22.78 -1.78
C GLU A 61 17.23 -21.56 -1.39
N ARG A 62 16.62 -20.38 -1.14
CA ARG A 62 17.31 -19.07 -1.07
C ARG A 62 16.78 -18.24 0.09
N CYS A 63 17.51 -17.16 0.42
CA CYS A 63 17.04 -16.10 1.29
C CYS A 63 16.96 -14.78 0.51
N ILE A 64 15.83 -14.08 0.58
CA ILE A 64 15.62 -12.75 0.01
C ILE A 64 15.54 -11.77 1.18
N MET A 65 16.30 -10.69 1.13
CA MET A 65 16.29 -9.65 2.16
C MET A 65 15.16 -8.66 1.88
N SER A 66 13.96 -9.07 2.25
CA SER A 66 12.68 -8.43 1.95
C SER A 66 12.51 -7.11 2.70
N SER A 67 12.28 -6.03 1.98
CA SER A 67 12.05 -4.70 2.56
C SER A 67 10.63 -4.53 3.07
N CYS A 68 10.53 -3.95 4.26
CA CYS A 68 9.27 -3.58 4.89
C CYS A 68 9.45 -2.42 5.88
N VAL A 69 8.35 -1.80 6.27
CA VAL A 69 8.28 -0.98 7.48
C VAL A 69 7.56 -1.78 8.55
N LYS A 70 8.24 -1.97 9.69
CA LYS A 70 7.71 -2.68 10.86
C LYS A 70 6.86 -1.77 11.75
N PRO A 71 5.87 -2.33 12.46
CA PRO A 71 5.07 -1.59 13.44
C PRO A 71 5.90 -1.14 14.64
N LEU A 72 5.56 0.04 15.19
CA LEU A 72 6.05 0.49 16.51
C LEU A 72 5.31 -0.18 17.68
N VAL A 73 4.08 -0.66 17.45
CA VAL A 73 3.18 -1.21 18.48
C VAL A 73 2.81 -2.64 18.14
N GLN A 74 2.92 -3.55 19.10
CA GLN A 74 2.38 -4.90 18.99
C GLN A 74 0.95 -4.95 19.54
N SER A 75 0.02 -5.57 18.82
CA SER A 75 -1.38 -5.74 19.21
C SER A 75 -1.76 -7.21 19.32
N LYS A 76 -2.64 -7.52 20.27
CA LYS A 76 -3.28 -8.84 20.37
C LYS A 76 -4.31 -9.08 19.25
N THR A 77 -4.87 -8.03 18.66
CA THR A 77 -5.74 -8.10 17.48
C THR A 77 -4.92 -8.36 16.22
N SER A 78 -5.53 -8.95 15.20
CA SER A 78 -4.90 -9.21 13.89
C SER A 78 -4.23 -7.96 13.31
N PRO A 79 -2.99 -8.05 12.80
CA PRO A 79 -2.26 -6.89 12.31
C PRO A 79 -2.71 -6.54 10.90
N VAL A 80 -2.50 -5.27 10.55
CA VAL A 80 -2.76 -4.73 9.22
C VAL A 80 -1.50 -4.93 8.38
N VAL A 81 -1.62 -5.58 7.23
CA VAL A 81 -0.52 -5.74 6.27
C VAL A 81 -0.87 -4.98 4.99
N LEU A 82 -0.06 -3.99 4.66
CA LEU A 82 -0.26 -3.07 3.55
C LEU A 82 0.64 -3.49 2.37
N LEU A 83 0.01 -3.86 1.26
CA LEU A 83 0.65 -4.06 -0.04
C LEU A 83 0.63 -2.74 -0.83
N HIS A 84 1.55 -2.55 -1.78
CA HIS A 84 1.55 -1.39 -2.68
C HIS A 84 0.95 -1.72 -4.05
N GLY A 85 0.76 -0.72 -4.91
CA GLY A 85 0.26 -0.88 -6.28
C GLY A 85 1.28 -1.47 -7.26
N PHE A 86 0.93 -1.49 -8.55
CA PHE A 86 1.90 -1.83 -9.61
C PHE A 86 3.04 -0.81 -9.64
N ASP A 87 4.27 -1.28 -9.89
CA ASP A 87 5.44 -0.42 -10.13
C ASP A 87 5.65 0.67 -9.05
N SER A 88 5.58 0.22 -7.80
CA SER A 88 5.58 1.07 -6.59
C SER A 88 6.38 0.43 -5.44
N SER A 89 6.20 0.92 -4.22
CA SER A 89 6.86 0.47 -2.99
C SER A 89 6.03 0.82 -1.74
N CYS A 90 6.43 0.32 -0.58
CA CYS A 90 5.89 0.66 0.74
C CYS A 90 5.81 2.16 1.04
N LEU A 91 6.54 3.02 0.32
CA LEU A 91 6.44 4.50 0.42
C LEU A 91 5.11 5.07 -0.12
N GLU A 92 4.32 4.29 -0.85
CA GLU A 92 2.92 4.63 -1.17
C GLU A 92 2.14 4.94 0.13
N TRP A 93 2.42 4.19 1.21
CA TRP A 93 1.72 4.29 2.49
C TRP A 93 2.14 5.45 3.40
N ARG A 94 3.04 6.34 2.95
CA ARG A 94 3.63 7.43 3.77
C ARG A 94 2.64 8.26 4.60
N TYR A 95 1.44 8.50 4.10
CA TYR A 95 0.42 9.28 4.82
C TYR A 95 -0.55 8.43 5.64
N THR A 96 -0.98 7.26 5.15
CA THR A 96 -1.95 6.40 5.86
C THR A 96 -1.29 5.54 6.95
N PHE A 97 -0.06 5.05 6.75
CA PHE A 97 0.68 4.25 7.73
C PHE A 97 0.78 4.91 9.12
N PRO A 98 1.24 6.17 9.28
CA PRO A 98 1.32 6.79 10.60
C PRO A 98 -0.05 6.95 11.27
N LEU A 99 -1.12 7.20 10.50
CA LEU A 99 -2.49 7.32 11.06
C LEU A 99 -3.01 5.98 11.60
N LEU A 100 -2.64 4.86 10.99
CA LEU A 100 -2.95 3.52 11.49
C LEU A 100 -2.17 3.21 12.78
N GLU A 101 -0.88 3.56 12.85
CA GLU A 101 -0.10 3.44 14.09
C GLU A 101 -0.60 4.34 15.22
N GLU A 102 -0.99 5.59 14.92
CA GLU A 102 -1.59 6.53 15.87
C GLU A 102 -2.95 6.02 16.39
N ALA A 103 -3.69 5.28 15.57
CA ALA A 103 -4.89 4.54 15.97
C ALA A 103 -4.60 3.23 16.76
N GLY A 104 -3.33 2.91 17.04
CA GLY A 104 -2.91 1.74 17.79
C GLY A 104 -2.92 0.42 17.01
N MET A 105 -2.98 0.47 15.67
CA MET A 105 -2.95 -0.72 14.83
C MET A 105 -1.52 -1.23 14.65
N GLU A 106 -1.28 -2.51 14.93
CA GLU A 106 -0.04 -3.19 14.52
C GLU A 106 -0.02 -3.25 12.99
N THR A 107 0.74 -2.36 12.37
CA THR A 107 0.72 -2.11 10.92
C THR A 107 2.07 -2.41 10.30
N TRP A 108 2.07 -3.22 9.23
CA TRP A 108 3.22 -3.55 8.41
C TRP A 108 3.01 -2.99 7.01
N ALA A 109 4.02 -2.36 6.41
CA ALA A 109 4.01 -2.06 4.98
C ALA A 109 5.10 -2.88 4.30
N VAL A 110 4.76 -3.68 3.30
CA VAL A 110 5.68 -4.67 2.70
C VAL A 110 5.85 -4.41 1.21
N ASP A 111 7.08 -4.63 0.72
CA ASP A 111 7.34 -4.58 -0.72
C ASP A 111 6.99 -5.92 -1.39
N ILE A 112 6.29 -5.85 -2.52
CA ILE A 112 5.94 -7.02 -3.33
C ILE A 112 7.18 -7.47 -4.09
N LEU A 113 7.45 -8.78 -4.11
CA LEU A 113 8.61 -9.38 -4.77
C LEU A 113 8.82 -8.81 -6.18
N GLY A 114 10.04 -8.31 -6.45
CA GLY A 114 10.41 -7.67 -7.72
C GLY A 114 10.29 -6.14 -7.74
N TRP A 115 9.62 -5.54 -6.76
CA TRP A 115 9.47 -4.10 -6.60
C TRP A 115 9.93 -3.63 -5.20
N GLY A 116 9.76 -2.33 -4.92
CA GLY A 116 10.33 -1.69 -3.74
C GLY A 116 11.83 -1.91 -3.53
N PHE A 117 12.23 -2.04 -2.27
CA PHE A 117 13.63 -1.92 -1.82
C PHE A 117 14.28 -3.25 -1.42
N SER A 118 13.68 -4.38 -1.79
CA SER A 118 14.10 -5.73 -1.34
C SER A 118 15.38 -6.15 -2.02
N ASP A 119 16.33 -6.75 -1.30
CA ASP A 119 17.50 -7.32 -1.96
C ASP A 119 17.16 -8.67 -2.59
N LEU A 120 17.24 -8.72 -3.92
CA LEU A 120 17.02 -9.96 -4.67
C LEU A 120 18.33 -10.74 -4.89
N GLU A 121 19.49 -10.09 -4.74
CA GLU A 121 20.85 -10.57 -5.08
C GLU A 121 20.96 -11.17 -6.50
N ARG A 122 20.42 -12.39 -6.69
CA ARG A 122 20.15 -12.99 -8.00
C ARG A 122 18.64 -13.11 -8.21
N LEU A 123 18.14 -12.36 -9.19
CA LEU A 123 16.74 -12.32 -9.62
C LEU A 123 16.03 -13.70 -9.54
N PRO A 124 15.02 -13.87 -8.67
CA PRO A 124 14.12 -15.02 -8.69
C PRO A 124 13.06 -14.88 -9.79
N SER A 125 12.23 -15.90 -10.01
CA SER A 125 11.00 -15.66 -10.76
C SER A 125 10.15 -14.62 -10.02
N CYS A 126 9.53 -13.72 -10.77
CA CYS A 126 8.68 -12.62 -10.30
C CYS A 126 7.26 -12.76 -10.87
N ASP A 127 6.88 -13.98 -11.26
CA ASP A 127 5.51 -14.33 -11.65
C ASP A 127 4.52 -14.25 -10.47
N VAL A 128 3.22 -14.44 -10.77
CA VAL A 128 2.14 -14.40 -9.79
C VAL A 128 2.34 -15.40 -8.64
N ALA A 129 2.75 -16.63 -8.96
CA ALA A 129 2.96 -17.67 -7.96
C ALA A 129 4.10 -17.28 -7.02
N SER A 130 5.22 -16.82 -7.58
CA SER A 130 6.39 -16.34 -6.84
C SER A 130 6.06 -15.16 -5.93
N LYS A 131 5.27 -14.18 -6.39
CA LYS A 131 4.81 -13.06 -5.56
C LYS A 131 3.92 -13.52 -4.39
N ARG A 132 2.97 -14.43 -4.62
CA ARG A 132 2.13 -15.01 -3.55
C ARG A 132 2.97 -15.83 -2.57
N ASP A 133 3.81 -16.71 -3.09
CA ASP A 133 4.63 -17.61 -2.29
C ASP A 133 5.59 -16.81 -1.42
N HIS A 134 6.19 -15.71 -1.92
CA HIS A 134 7.01 -14.79 -1.14
C HIS A 134 6.25 -14.18 0.06
N LEU A 135 4.99 -13.80 -0.14
CA LEU A 135 4.14 -13.24 0.92
C LEU A 135 3.73 -14.30 1.97
N TYR A 136 3.55 -15.56 1.57
CA TYR A 136 2.97 -16.62 2.41
C TYR A 136 3.98 -17.48 3.20
N GLN A 137 5.12 -17.79 2.59
CA GLN A 137 5.48 -19.15 2.15
C GLN A 137 5.18 -20.39 3.04
N TRP A 138 4.91 -21.52 2.37
CA TRP A 138 4.99 -22.91 2.85
C TRP A 138 5.76 -23.74 1.82
N ASP A 139 6.73 -24.55 2.27
CA ASP A 139 7.46 -25.53 1.43
C ASP A 139 7.91 -26.78 2.24
N GLY A 140 7.32 -27.00 3.42
CA GLY A 140 7.67 -28.11 4.31
C GLY A 140 8.93 -27.92 5.20
N HIS A 141 9.93 -27.11 4.83
CA HIS A 141 11.25 -27.15 5.53
C HIS A 141 11.94 -25.83 5.95
N GLY A 142 11.24 -24.71 6.16
CA GLY A 142 11.56 -23.81 7.30
C GLY A 142 11.67 -22.30 6.99
N VAL A 143 11.26 -21.46 7.96
CA VAL A 143 11.39 -19.98 8.03
C VAL A 143 10.79 -19.19 6.82
N LYS A 144 9.74 -18.37 6.98
CA LYS A 144 8.98 -17.74 5.85
C LYS A 144 8.33 -16.42 6.26
N PHE A 145 7.99 -15.47 5.37
CA PHE A 145 7.57 -14.11 5.80
C PHE A 145 6.45 -14.05 6.86
N TRP A 146 5.18 -14.32 6.50
CA TRP A 146 4.06 -14.29 7.44
C TRP A 146 4.30 -15.24 8.63
N ARG A 147 4.81 -16.46 8.37
CA ARG A 147 5.13 -17.45 9.43
C ARG A 147 6.42 -17.20 10.24
N SER A 148 7.21 -16.17 9.96
CA SER A 148 8.38 -15.78 10.77
C SER A 148 8.07 -14.58 11.64
N HIS A 149 7.31 -13.62 11.09
CA HIS A 149 7.14 -12.31 11.70
C HIS A 149 5.74 -12.06 12.26
N ILE A 150 4.70 -12.73 11.74
CA ILE A 150 3.29 -12.45 12.09
C ILE A 150 2.58 -13.65 12.75
N ARG A 151 2.61 -14.83 12.11
CA ARG A 151 2.12 -16.14 12.62
C ARG A 151 0.65 -16.19 13.07
N ARG A 152 -0.19 -15.25 12.63
CA ARG A 152 -1.62 -15.14 12.99
C ARG A 152 -2.40 -14.44 11.86
N PRO A 153 -3.72 -14.66 11.74
CA PRO A 153 -4.52 -14.04 10.69
C PRO A 153 -4.29 -12.53 10.57
N ILE A 154 -4.33 -12.00 9.35
CA ILE A 154 -4.07 -10.58 9.06
C ILE A 154 -5.28 -9.88 8.45
N ILE A 155 -5.30 -8.56 8.58
CA ILE A 155 -6.11 -7.67 7.75
C ILE A 155 -5.23 -7.28 6.56
N LEU A 156 -5.45 -7.91 5.40
CA LEU A 156 -4.63 -7.68 4.22
C LEU A 156 -5.22 -6.54 3.38
N VAL A 157 -4.43 -5.50 3.15
CA VAL A 157 -4.82 -4.28 2.44
C VAL A 157 -4.07 -4.20 1.11
N GLY A 158 -4.79 -4.05 0.01
CA GLY A 158 -4.22 -4.00 -1.34
C GLY A 158 -4.84 -2.89 -2.20
N PRO A 159 -4.05 -1.92 -2.69
CA PRO A 159 -4.52 -0.91 -3.62
C PRO A 159 -4.20 -1.31 -5.07
N SER A 160 -5.06 -0.96 -6.03
CA SER A 160 -4.81 -1.18 -7.46
C SER A 160 -4.39 -2.63 -7.77
N LEU A 161 -3.21 -2.89 -8.34
CA LEU A 161 -2.70 -4.26 -8.54
C LEU A 161 -2.49 -5.03 -7.22
N GLY A 162 -2.14 -4.35 -6.13
CA GLY A 162 -2.05 -4.95 -4.79
C GLY A 162 -3.37 -5.58 -4.34
N ALA A 163 -4.51 -5.12 -4.84
CA ALA A 163 -5.81 -5.77 -4.60
C ALA A 163 -5.88 -7.16 -5.27
N ALA A 164 -5.31 -7.31 -6.48
CA ALA A 164 -5.22 -8.62 -7.13
C ALA A 164 -4.26 -9.57 -6.42
N VAL A 165 -3.13 -9.05 -5.92
CA VAL A 165 -2.23 -9.81 -5.02
C VAL A 165 -2.98 -10.29 -3.77
N ALA A 166 -3.80 -9.42 -3.16
CA ALA A 166 -4.56 -9.74 -1.97
C ALA A 166 -5.68 -10.78 -2.22
N ILE A 167 -6.37 -10.73 -3.36
CA ILE A 167 -7.36 -11.75 -3.76
C ILE A 167 -6.68 -13.10 -4.03
N ASP A 168 -5.58 -13.13 -4.80
CA ASP A 168 -4.85 -14.37 -5.08
C ASP A 168 -4.31 -15.01 -3.78
N PHE A 169 -3.77 -14.19 -2.88
CA PHE A 169 -3.32 -14.64 -1.56
C PHE A 169 -4.49 -15.18 -0.71
N ALA A 170 -5.60 -14.47 -0.61
CA ALA A 170 -6.74 -14.90 0.22
C ALA A 170 -7.48 -16.12 -0.33
N ALA A 171 -7.49 -16.32 -1.65
CA ALA A 171 -8.07 -17.50 -2.30
C ALA A 171 -7.22 -18.76 -2.10
N ASN A 172 -5.89 -18.64 -2.08
CA ASN A 172 -4.97 -19.75 -1.90
C ASN A 172 -4.61 -20.04 -0.42
N HIS A 173 -4.64 -19.01 0.44
CA HIS A 173 -4.24 -19.06 1.85
C HIS A 173 -5.28 -18.43 2.79
N PRO A 174 -6.53 -18.92 2.78
CA PRO A 174 -7.63 -18.33 3.55
C PRO A 174 -7.40 -18.37 5.07
N GLU A 175 -6.58 -19.28 5.59
CA GLU A 175 -6.23 -19.35 7.01
C GLU A 175 -5.29 -18.23 7.48
N ALA A 176 -4.54 -17.61 6.55
CA ALA A 176 -3.66 -16.48 6.84
C ALA A 176 -4.39 -15.13 6.87
N VAL A 177 -5.61 -15.04 6.35
CA VAL A 177 -6.38 -13.78 6.19
C VAL A 177 -7.61 -13.79 7.08
N GLU A 178 -7.78 -12.79 7.94
CA GLU A 178 -9.03 -12.55 8.67
C GLU A 178 -10.01 -11.73 7.82
N LYS A 179 -9.53 -10.57 7.33
CA LYS A 179 -10.31 -9.59 6.58
C LYS A 179 -9.50 -9.04 5.42
N LEU A 180 -10.19 -8.54 4.39
CA LEU A 180 -9.57 -7.87 3.24
C LEU A 180 -9.98 -6.39 3.18
N VAL A 181 -9.06 -5.54 2.74
CA VAL A 181 -9.37 -4.17 2.30
C VAL A 181 -8.81 -3.99 0.89
N LEU A 182 -9.68 -3.70 -0.07
CA LEU A 182 -9.33 -3.51 -1.47
C LEU A 182 -9.58 -2.04 -1.83
N ILE A 183 -8.56 -1.35 -2.33
CA ILE A 183 -8.61 0.08 -2.64
C ILE A 183 -8.45 0.24 -4.16
N ASP A 184 -9.43 0.82 -4.86
CA ASP A 184 -9.38 1.13 -6.30
C ASP A 184 -8.89 -0.06 -7.14
N ALA A 185 -9.57 -1.20 -6.95
CA ALA A 185 -9.02 -2.54 -7.15
C ALA A 185 -8.85 -2.95 -8.62
N SER A 186 -7.62 -3.24 -9.04
CA SER A 186 -7.29 -3.74 -10.39
C SER A 186 -7.42 -5.27 -10.49
N VAL A 187 -8.63 -5.78 -10.28
CA VAL A 187 -8.91 -7.24 -10.18
C VAL A 187 -9.53 -7.86 -11.42
N TYR A 188 -9.98 -7.01 -12.36
CA TYR A 188 -10.58 -7.42 -13.64
C TYR A 188 -9.63 -7.32 -14.85
N ALA A 189 -8.36 -6.96 -14.62
CA ALA A 189 -7.35 -7.03 -15.66
C ALA A 189 -7.19 -8.50 -16.12
N GLU A 190 -7.17 -8.74 -17.44
CA GLU A 190 -6.95 -10.06 -18.02
C GLU A 190 -5.46 -10.44 -18.04
N GLY A 191 -4.68 -9.89 -17.11
CA GLY A 191 -3.23 -9.93 -17.14
C GLY A 191 -2.63 -9.03 -18.23
N THR A 192 -1.46 -9.40 -18.72
CA THR A 192 -0.77 -8.71 -19.83
C THR A 192 -1.21 -9.19 -21.21
N GLY A 193 -2.04 -10.23 -21.30
CA GLY A 193 -2.62 -10.72 -22.57
C GLY A 193 -1.55 -11.00 -23.64
N ASP A 194 -1.75 -10.45 -24.84
CA ASP A 194 -0.77 -10.58 -25.94
C ASP A 194 0.58 -9.88 -25.67
N LEU A 195 0.66 -8.96 -24.70
CA LEU A 195 1.96 -8.37 -24.31
C LEU A 195 2.89 -9.43 -23.70
N ALA A 196 2.35 -10.51 -23.11
CA ALA A 196 3.15 -11.63 -22.62
C ALA A 196 3.86 -12.40 -23.75
N LYS A 197 3.32 -12.32 -24.98
CA LYS A 197 3.87 -12.97 -26.19
C LYS A 197 4.89 -12.10 -26.91
N LEU A 198 5.13 -10.86 -26.45
CA LEU A 198 6.09 -9.96 -27.10
C LEU A 198 7.52 -10.51 -27.01
N PRO A 199 8.34 -10.34 -28.06
CA PRO A 199 9.78 -10.52 -27.99
C PRO A 199 10.37 -9.76 -26.80
N ARG A 200 11.25 -10.41 -26.01
CA ARG A 200 11.81 -9.82 -24.78
C ARG A 200 12.35 -8.41 -24.96
N ALA A 201 13.02 -8.11 -26.08
CA ALA A 201 13.54 -6.77 -26.38
C ALA A 201 12.44 -5.68 -26.39
N LEU A 202 11.23 -5.98 -26.87
CA LEU A 202 10.09 -5.06 -26.82
C LEU A 202 9.50 -4.95 -25.41
N ALA A 203 9.51 -6.04 -24.63
CA ALA A 203 9.12 -5.99 -23.22
C ALA A 203 10.07 -5.09 -22.40
N TYR A 204 11.39 -5.21 -22.59
CA TYR A 204 12.37 -4.30 -21.97
C TYR A 204 12.17 -2.85 -22.43
N ALA A 205 11.93 -2.60 -23.72
CA ALA A 205 11.65 -1.25 -24.21
C ALA A 205 10.39 -0.65 -23.57
N GLY A 206 9.31 -1.43 -23.44
CA GLY A 206 8.08 -1.01 -22.75
C GLY A 206 8.29 -0.73 -21.27
N VAL A 207 9.02 -1.61 -20.56
CA VAL A 207 9.36 -1.44 -19.13
C VAL A 207 10.27 -0.24 -18.92
N TYR A 208 11.24 0.02 -19.81
CA TYR A 208 12.10 1.20 -19.73
C TYR A 208 11.30 2.52 -19.81
N LEU A 209 10.23 2.57 -20.62
CA LEU A 209 9.34 3.74 -20.68
C LEU A 209 8.63 4.03 -19.35
N LEU A 210 8.35 3.02 -18.51
CA LEU A 210 7.76 3.21 -17.18
C LEU A 210 8.67 4.00 -16.23
N LYS A 211 10.00 4.03 -16.44
CA LYS A 211 10.93 4.89 -15.67
C LYS A 211 10.82 6.37 -16.03
N SER A 212 10.21 6.70 -17.17
CA SER A 212 10.30 8.03 -17.77
C SER A 212 9.50 9.08 -16.98
N VAL A 213 10.12 10.25 -16.80
CA VAL A 213 9.52 11.39 -16.12
C VAL A 213 8.21 11.85 -16.80
N PRO A 214 8.12 11.98 -18.14
CA PRO A 214 6.87 12.39 -18.78
C PRO A 214 5.72 11.42 -18.54
N LEU A 215 5.96 10.10 -18.64
CA LEU A 215 4.90 9.12 -18.43
C LEU A 215 4.41 9.10 -16.98
N ARG A 216 5.32 9.14 -15.99
CA ARG A 216 4.93 9.13 -14.58
C ARG A 216 4.29 10.45 -14.12
N LEU A 217 4.69 11.59 -14.68
CA LEU A 217 3.95 12.85 -14.47
C LEU A 217 2.54 12.80 -15.08
N TYR A 218 2.39 12.20 -16.28
CA TYR A 218 1.07 11.99 -16.89
C TYR A 218 0.19 11.05 -16.07
N VAL A 219 0.74 9.93 -15.57
CA VAL A 219 0.02 9.02 -14.66
C VAL A 219 -0.40 9.75 -13.38
N ASN A 220 0.44 10.60 -12.79
CA ASN A 220 0.05 11.42 -11.64
C ASN A 220 -1.13 12.37 -11.92
N LEU A 221 -1.27 12.90 -13.14
CA LEU A 221 -2.42 13.74 -13.53
C LEU A 221 -3.73 12.95 -13.65
N LEU A 222 -3.65 11.64 -13.86
CA LEU A 222 -4.82 10.74 -13.90
C LEU A 222 -5.11 10.10 -12.52
N ALA A 223 -4.08 9.91 -11.70
CA ALA A 223 -4.18 9.21 -10.42
C ALA A 223 -4.59 10.10 -9.24
N PHE A 224 -4.47 11.42 -9.35
CA PHE A 224 -4.72 12.37 -8.26
C PHE A 224 -5.54 13.57 -8.69
N ASN A 225 -6.46 14.01 -7.84
CA ASN A 225 -7.17 15.27 -8.02
C ASN A 225 -6.31 16.48 -7.61
N GLU A 226 -6.28 17.49 -8.49
CA GLU A 226 -5.82 18.87 -8.24
C GLU A 226 -4.48 19.06 -7.49
N ILE A 227 -3.48 18.22 -7.72
CA ILE A 227 -2.15 18.38 -7.11
C ILE A 227 -1.27 19.43 -7.82
N SER A 228 -0.51 20.21 -7.05
CA SER A 228 0.45 21.17 -7.60
C SER A 228 1.56 20.47 -8.41
N LEU A 229 2.11 21.12 -9.43
CA LEU A 229 3.23 20.56 -10.21
C LEU A 229 4.44 20.20 -9.33
N SER A 230 4.75 21.02 -8.33
CA SER A 230 5.80 20.73 -7.34
C SER A 230 5.52 19.46 -6.52
N THR A 231 4.26 19.23 -6.13
CA THR A 231 3.81 18.02 -5.43
C THR A 231 3.91 16.81 -6.36
N SER A 232 3.42 16.92 -7.59
CA SER A 232 3.47 15.86 -8.60
C SER A 232 4.90 15.43 -8.91
N ILE A 233 5.85 16.37 -9.06
CA ILE A 233 7.27 16.05 -9.26
C ILE A 233 7.86 15.31 -8.06
N ASP A 234 7.56 15.73 -6.83
CA ASP A 234 8.11 15.10 -5.63
C ASP A 234 7.52 13.70 -5.40
N TRP A 235 6.20 13.53 -5.55
CA TRP A 235 5.53 12.23 -5.47
C TRP A 235 5.96 11.27 -6.59
N MET A 236 6.17 11.79 -7.80
CA MET A 236 6.77 11.03 -8.90
C MET A 236 8.18 10.56 -8.53
N ASN A 237 9.00 11.39 -7.88
CA ASN A 237 10.32 10.99 -7.41
C ASN A 237 10.25 9.91 -6.32
N VAL A 238 9.35 10.04 -5.32
CA VAL A 238 9.11 9.00 -4.30
C VAL A 238 8.79 7.66 -4.96
N GLY A 239 7.84 7.65 -5.89
CA GLY A 239 7.47 6.44 -6.62
C GLY A 239 8.57 5.88 -7.54
N ARG A 240 9.55 6.69 -7.94
CA ARG A 240 10.65 6.28 -8.84
C ARG A 240 11.90 5.76 -8.12
N LEU A 241 12.03 5.92 -6.81
CA LEU A 241 13.24 5.49 -6.07
C LEU A 241 13.55 4.01 -6.30
N HIS A 242 12.55 3.14 -6.30
CA HIS A 242 12.75 1.70 -6.52
C HIS A 242 13.19 1.34 -7.95
N CYS A 243 12.97 2.21 -8.95
CA CYS A 243 13.39 1.99 -10.34
C CYS A 243 14.92 2.08 -10.52
N LEU A 244 15.63 2.55 -9.49
CA LEU A 244 17.08 2.69 -9.45
C LEU A 244 17.79 1.38 -9.06
N TYR A 245 17.05 0.36 -8.59
CA TYR A 245 17.63 -0.96 -8.31
C TYR A 245 17.94 -1.72 -9.60
N PRO A 246 19.06 -2.47 -9.64
CA PRO A 246 19.56 -3.07 -10.88
C PRO A 246 18.61 -4.14 -11.45
N TRP A 247 17.85 -4.83 -10.60
CA TRP A 247 16.90 -5.88 -10.99
C TRP A 247 15.50 -5.38 -11.36
N TRP A 248 15.17 -4.09 -11.17
CA TRP A 248 13.79 -3.60 -11.38
C TRP A 248 13.30 -3.85 -12.82
N GLU A 249 14.18 -3.73 -13.82
CA GLU A 249 13.80 -3.94 -15.24
C GLU A 249 13.51 -5.41 -15.49
N ASP A 250 14.43 -6.30 -15.12
CA ASP A 250 14.27 -7.74 -15.31
C ASP A 250 13.12 -8.31 -14.50
N ALA A 251 12.90 -7.85 -13.27
CA ALA A 251 11.79 -8.26 -12.42
C ALA A 251 10.43 -7.83 -12.99
N THR A 252 10.33 -6.60 -13.49
CA THR A 252 9.11 -6.10 -14.11
C THR A 252 8.86 -6.78 -15.46
N VAL A 253 9.89 -6.98 -16.30
CA VAL A 253 9.77 -7.77 -17.53
C VAL A 253 9.35 -9.21 -17.23
N ASN A 254 9.96 -9.87 -16.24
CA ASN A 254 9.62 -11.23 -15.84
C ASN A 254 8.13 -11.35 -15.43
N PHE A 255 7.64 -10.44 -14.59
CA PHE A 255 6.21 -10.35 -14.25
C PHE A 255 5.32 -10.12 -15.48
N MET A 256 5.70 -9.19 -16.37
CA MET A 256 4.89 -8.88 -17.55
C MET A 256 4.83 -10.05 -18.55
N VAL A 257 5.93 -10.77 -18.77
CA VAL A 257 5.95 -11.93 -19.69
C VAL A 257 5.38 -13.21 -19.07
N SER A 258 5.20 -13.26 -17.74
CA SER A 258 4.51 -14.38 -17.07
C SER A 258 2.98 -14.33 -17.23
N GLY A 259 2.44 -13.31 -17.91
CA GLY A 259 1.00 -13.07 -18.05
C GLY A 259 0.42 -12.10 -17.03
N GLY A 260 1.17 -11.65 -16.01
CA GLY A 260 0.65 -10.78 -14.95
C GLY A 260 -0.50 -11.39 -14.12
N TYR A 261 -1.22 -10.56 -13.36
CA TYR A 261 -2.38 -11.01 -12.58
C TYR A 261 -3.66 -11.07 -13.41
N ASN A 262 -4.33 -12.22 -13.37
CA ASN A 262 -5.73 -12.38 -13.76
C ASN A 262 -6.43 -13.18 -12.65
N VAL A 263 -7.19 -12.48 -11.80
CA VAL A 263 -7.80 -13.05 -10.58
C VAL A 263 -9.32 -13.16 -10.65
N ASN A 264 -9.92 -12.88 -11.82
CA ASN A 264 -11.37 -12.84 -12.02
C ASN A 264 -12.06 -14.14 -11.53
N ALA A 265 -11.55 -15.30 -11.96
CA ALA A 265 -12.01 -16.62 -11.52
C ALA A 265 -11.56 -17.03 -10.09
N GLN A 266 -11.12 -16.08 -9.27
CA GLN A 266 -10.79 -16.24 -7.85
C GLN A 266 -11.66 -15.35 -6.94
N ILE A 267 -12.30 -14.30 -7.48
CA ILE A 267 -13.09 -13.34 -6.70
C ILE A 267 -14.22 -14.05 -5.93
N ASP A 268 -14.98 -14.90 -6.61
CA ASP A 268 -16.10 -15.65 -6.03
C ASP A 268 -15.67 -16.67 -4.95
N LYS A 269 -14.41 -17.12 -4.96
CA LYS A 269 -13.82 -18.03 -3.97
C LYS A 269 -13.47 -17.31 -2.66
N VAL A 270 -13.24 -16.00 -2.70
CA VAL A 270 -12.94 -15.20 -1.50
C VAL A 270 -14.19 -15.02 -0.65
N LYS A 271 -14.29 -15.78 0.45
CA LYS A 271 -15.40 -15.68 1.43
C LYS A 271 -15.10 -14.72 2.58
N LYS A 272 -13.91 -14.13 2.63
CA LYS A 272 -13.49 -13.22 3.70
C LYS A 272 -14.31 -11.94 3.69
N ARG A 273 -14.61 -11.43 4.88
CA ARG A 273 -15.25 -10.12 5.04
C ARG A 273 -14.33 -9.07 4.42
N THR A 274 -14.86 -8.28 3.50
CA THR A 274 -14.07 -7.38 2.65
C THR A 274 -14.59 -5.97 2.70
N LEU A 275 -13.70 -4.98 2.83
CA LEU A 275 -14.00 -3.56 2.62
C LEU A 275 -13.46 -3.14 1.25
N ILE A 276 -14.32 -2.64 0.39
CA ILE A 276 -13.97 -2.00 -0.88
C ILE A 276 -13.96 -0.49 -0.65
N ILE A 277 -12.82 0.16 -0.86
CA ILE A 277 -12.67 1.61 -0.88
C ILE A 277 -12.42 2.05 -2.33
N TRP A 278 -13.03 3.15 -2.77
CA TRP A 278 -12.85 3.64 -4.14
C TRP A 278 -12.94 5.18 -4.20
N GLY A 279 -12.03 5.83 -4.92
CA GLY A 279 -12.09 7.26 -5.22
C GLY A 279 -13.13 7.58 -6.29
N GLU A 280 -14.06 8.48 -6.02
CA GLU A 280 -15.17 8.74 -6.95
C GLU A 280 -14.73 9.21 -8.35
N ASP A 281 -13.58 9.88 -8.44
CA ASP A 281 -13.03 10.50 -9.65
C ASP A 281 -11.89 9.70 -10.28
N ASP A 282 -11.70 8.43 -9.91
CA ASP A 282 -10.64 7.55 -10.47
C ASP A 282 -10.67 7.51 -12.03
N GLN A 283 -9.67 8.13 -12.66
CA GLN A 283 -9.47 8.16 -14.12
C GLN A 283 -8.62 6.99 -14.63
N ILE A 284 -8.06 6.16 -13.75
CA ILE A 284 -7.29 4.95 -14.11
C ILE A 284 -8.24 3.74 -14.20
N ILE A 285 -9.12 3.56 -13.21
CA ILE A 285 -10.06 2.44 -13.15
C ILE A 285 -11.47 2.94 -12.84
N SER A 286 -12.43 2.63 -13.72
CA SER A 286 -13.81 3.10 -13.53
C SER A 286 -14.44 2.56 -12.24
N ASN A 287 -14.93 3.47 -11.40
CA ASN A 287 -15.67 3.20 -10.17
C ASN A 287 -16.87 2.22 -10.32
N LYS A 288 -17.37 2.00 -11.54
CA LYS A 288 -18.37 0.96 -11.86
C LYS A 288 -17.88 -0.44 -11.52
N LEU A 289 -16.56 -0.69 -11.57
CA LEU A 289 -15.97 -1.96 -11.18
C LEU A 289 -16.02 -2.19 -9.66
N ALA A 290 -16.13 -1.13 -8.85
CA ALA A 290 -16.37 -1.25 -7.41
C ALA A 290 -17.72 -1.92 -7.11
N VAL A 291 -18.77 -1.49 -7.83
CA VAL A 291 -20.13 -2.04 -7.71
C VAL A 291 -20.16 -3.50 -8.18
N ARG A 292 -19.48 -3.81 -9.29
CA ARG A 292 -19.31 -5.19 -9.77
C ARG A 292 -18.61 -6.07 -8.73
N LEU A 293 -17.50 -5.60 -8.17
CA LEU A 293 -16.71 -6.34 -7.18
C LEU A 293 -17.50 -6.57 -5.89
N HIS A 294 -18.31 -5.59 -5.46
CA HIS A 294 -19.24 -5.73 -4.35
C HIS A 294 -20.35 -6.76 -4.63
N SER A 295 -20.79 -6.93 -5.88
CA SER A 295 -21.76 -7.97 -6.26
C SER A 295 -21.16 -9.37 -6.35
N GLU A 296 -19.87 -9.50 -6.66
CA GLU A 296 -19.18 -10.80 -6.79
C GLU A 296 -18.58 -11.30 -5.46
N LEU A 297 -18.25 -10.39 -4.53
CA LEU A 297 -17.77 -10.73 -3.17
C LEU A 297 -18.94 -10.80 -2.16
N PRO A 298 -19.32 -11.98 -1.66
CA PRO A 298 -20.56 -12.16 -0.88
C PRO A 298 -20.58 -11.45 0.47
N ASN A 299 -19.39 -11.18 1.05
CA ASN A 299 -19.22 -10.55 2.36
C ASN A 299 -18.53 -9.17 2.24
N ALA A 300 -18.74 -8.47 1.12
CA ALA A 300 -18.18 -7.13 0.90
C ALA A 300 -19.06 -6.01 1.49
N ILE A 301 -18.41 -4.93 1.89
CA ILE A 301 -19.01 -3.60 2.06
C ILE A 301 -18.27 -2.61 1.18
N ILE A 302 -18.98 -1.67 0.55
CA ILE A 302 -18.39 -0.63 -0.30
C ILE A 302 -18.42 0.74 0.39
N ARG A 303 -17.36 1.53 0.21
CA ARG A 303 -17.22 2.91 0.67
C ARG A 303 -16.55 3.74 -0.43
N GLN A 304 -17.26 4.72 -0.96
CA GLN A 304 -16.70 5.66 -1.91
C GLN A 304 -16.13 6.87 -1.17
N ILE A 305 -15.07 7.46 -1.72
CA ILE A 305 -14.42 8.66 -1.18
C ILE A 305 -14.62 9.77 -2.22
N PRO A 306 -15.40 10.82 -1.90
CA PRO A 306 -15.69 11.90 -2.83
C PRO A 306 -14.46 12.78 -3.07
N GLU A 307 -14.47 13.45 -4.23
CA GLU A 307 -13.42 14.37 -4.68
C GLU A 307 -12.03 13.69 -4.67
N CYS A 308 -11.92 12.41 -5.06
CA CYS A 308 -10.71 11.61 -4.92
C CYS A 308 -10.37 10.74 -6.14
N GLY A 309 -9.10 10.74 -6.54
CA GLY A 309 -8.57 9.90 -7.62
C GLY A 309 -8.17 8.48 -7.21
N HIS A 310 -7.37 7.82 -8.06
CA HIS A 310 -6.99 6.40 -7.99
C HIS A 310 -6.20 5.95 -6.75
N ILE A 311 -5.62 6.88 -5.97
CA ILE A 311 -4.81 6.54 -4.79
C ILE A 311 -5.33 7.25 -3.52
N PRO A 312 -6.54 6.92 -3.00
CA PRO A 312 -7.13 7.60 -1.85
C PRO A 312 -6.32 7.46 -0.56
N HIS A 313 -5.53 6.40 -0.41
CA HIS A 313 -4.68 6.19 0.76
C HIS A 313 -3.43 7.10 0.76
N VAL A 314 -3.18 7.81 -0.34
CA VAL A 314 -2.24 8.94 -0.45
C VAL A 314 -2.99 10.28 -0.42
N GLU A 315 -4.10 10.39 -1.15
CA GLU A 315 -4.78 11.67 -1.39
C GLU A 315 -5.74 12.10 -0.26
N LYS A 316 -6.50 11.15 0.30
CA LYS A 316 -7.47 11.36 1.40
C LYS A 316 -7.15 10.40 2.58
N PRO A 317 -5.90 10.41 3.10
CA PRO A 317 -5.38 9.38 4.01
C PRO A 317 -6.17 9.27 5.33
N ASN A 318 -6.69 10.39 5.84
CA ASN A 318 -7.54 10.40 7.04
C ASN A 318 -8.84 9.60 6.85
N SER A 319 -9.48 9.71 5.68
CA SER A 319 -10.69 8.96 5.35
C SER A 319 -10.40 7.47 5.24
N VAL A 320 -9.32 7.09 4.54
CA VAL A 320 -8.91 5.69 4.39
C VAL A 320 -8.51 5.07 5.73
N ALA A 321 -7.65 5.74 6.51
CA ALA A 321 -7.21 5.25 7.82
C ALA A 321 -8.41 5.03 8.76
N LYS A 322 -9.35 5.97 8.80
CA LYS A 322 -10.59 5.84 9.57
C LYS A 322 -11.39 4.59 9.15
N LEU A 323 -11.64 4.43 7.85
CA LEU A 323 -12.41 3.28 7.34
C LEU A 323 -11.73 1.94 7.64
N ILE A 324 -10.40 1.85 7.50
CA ILE A 324 -9.62 0.65 7.85
C ILE A 324 -9.74 0.36 9.36
N VAL A 325 -9.59 1.38 10.22
CA VAL A 325 -9.66 1.22 11.69
C VAL A 325 -11.05 0.81 12.17
N GLU A 326 -12.11 1.40 11.62
CA GLU A 326 -13.50 1.03 11.93
C GLU A 326 -13.76 -0.43 11.52
N PHE A 327 -13.47 -0.78 10.27
CA PHE A 327 -13.64 -2.14 9.74
C PHE A 327 -12.79 -3.20 10.46
N ALA A 328 -11.58 -2.85 10.88
CA ALA A 328 -10.71 -3.72 11.67
C ALA A 328 -11.30 -4.03 13.05
N ARG A 329 -11.87 -3.02 13.73
CA ARG A 329 -12.42 -3.13 15.09
C ARG A 329 -13.83 -3.73 15.16
N GLU A 330 -14.59 -3.71 14.06
CA GLU A 330 -15.87 -4.43 13.97
C GLU A 330 -15.68 -5.92 14.24
N ALA A 331 -16.38 -6.46 15.25
CA ALA A 331 -16.34 -7.87 15.57
C ALA A 331 -16.96 -8.72 14.44
N CYS A 332 -16.41 -9.92 14.21
CA CYS A 332 -17.04 -10.92 13.36
C CYS A 332 -18.28 -11.48 14.08
N TYR A 333 -19.47 -11.01 13.68
CA TYR A 333 -20.75 -11.52 14.17
C TYR A 333 -21.07 -12.90 13.55
N GLU A 334 -20.39 -13.97 13.99
CA GLU A 334 -20.71 -15.35 13.55
C GLU A 334 -20.96 -16.37 14.67
N ASP A 335 -20.58 -16.11 15.94
CA ASP A 335 -20.77 -17.07 17.06
C ASP A 335 -21.95 -16.75 18.01
N ALA A 336 -23.03 -16.14 17.50
CA ALA A 336 -24.16 -15.69 18.34
C ALA A 336 -25.54 -16.32 17.99
N GLN A 337 -25.58 -17.49 17.33
CA GLN A 337 -26.83 -18.22 17.03
C GLN A 337 -26.75 -19.75 17.21
N THR A 338 -26.16 -20.24 18.31
CA THR A 338 -26.33 -21.64 18.77
C THR A 338 -26.48 -21.74 20.29
N ILE A 339 -27.61 -21.26 20.81
CA ILE A 339 -28.14 -21.73 22.10
C ILE A 339 -29.47 -22.43 21.83
N PRO A 340 -29.51 -23.78 21.87
CA PRO A 340 -30.78 -24.52 21.88
C PRO A 340 -31.51 -24.25 23.19
N LEU A 341 -32.84 -24.07 23.10
CA LEU A 341 -33.77 -24.17 24.22
C LEU A 341 -34.11 -25.64 24.52
#